data_AF-A0A087TK68-F1
#
_entry.id   AF-A0A087TK68-F1
#
_cell.length_a   1.000
_cell.length_b   1.000
_cell.length_c   1.000
_cell.angle_alpha   90.00
_cell.angle_beta   90.00
_cell.angle_gamma   90.00
#
_symmetry.space_group_name_H-M   'P 1'
#
loop_
_entity.id
_entity.type
_entity.pdbx_description
1 polymer ?
#
loop_
_entity_poly.entity_id
_entity_poly.type
_entity_poly.pdbx_seq_one_letter_code
_entity_poly.pdbx_strand_id
1 'polypeptide(L)'
;MAENYEETGRLLVVVRDTETQETTQDIYDGVMICIGHHVYPNIPTFPGIEKFKGKVMHTHSLKKNDEFEDQVVVVVGVGNSGMDAAV
;
A
#
# COMPACT_ATOMS: atom_id res chain seq x y z
N MET A 1 -6.50 22.95 -8.33
CA MET A 1 -6.00 24.20 -7.71
C MET A 1 -7.19 25.13 -7.50
N ALA A 2 -7.17 26.02 -6.50
CA ALA A 2 -8.20 27.06 -6.39
C ALA A 2 -8.12 28.03 -7.58
N GLU A 3 -9.23 28.69 -7.93
CA GLU A 3 -9.29 29.59 -9.09
C GLU A 3 -8.25 30.74 -9.01
N ASN A 4 -7.97 31.24 -7.81
CA ASN A 4 -6.97 32.27 -7.53
C ASN A 4 -5.68 31.69 -6.92
N TYR A 5 -5.25 30.51 -7.37
CA TYR A 5 -4.04 29.86 -6.88
C TYR A 5 -2.77 30.69 -7.10
N GLU A 6 -2.62 31.32 -8.27
CA GLU A 6 -1.43 32.15 -8.58
C GLU A 6 -1.27 33.33 -7.61
N GLU A 7 -2.37 33.80 -7.00
CA GLU A 7 -2.35 34.89 -6.03
C GLU A 7 -2.24 34.41 -4.58
N THR A 8 -2.86 33.27 -4.26
CA THR A 8 -3.07 32.85 -2.86
C THR A 8 -2.30 31.59 -2.47
N GLY A 9 -1.85 30.79 -3.43
CA GLY A 9 -1.23 29.47 -3.20
C GLY A 9 -2.19 28.40 -2.64
N ARG A 10 -3.50 28.70 -2.50
CA ARG A 10 -4.46 27.83 -1.81
C ARG A 10 -4.93 26.66 -2.67
N LEU A 11 -5.08 25.51 -2.04
CA LEU A 11 -5.40 24.26 -2.71
C LEU A 11 -6.91 23.97 -2.60
N LEU A 12 -7.54 23.67 -3.73
CA LEU A 12 -8.86 23.05 -3.76
C LEU A 12 -8.69 21.56 -3.45
N VAL A 13 -9.29 21.09 -2.37
CA VAL A 13 -9.31 19.68 -1.96
C VAL A 13 -10.69 19.12 -2.26
N VAL A 14 -10.73 18.02 -3.01
CA VAL A 14 -11.95 17.29 -3.34
C VAL A 14 -11.99 16.01 -2.53
N VAL A 15 -13.06 15.81 -1.78
CA VAL A 15 -13.27 14.64 -0.92
C VAL A 15 -14.46 13.85 -1.44
N ARG A 16 -14.28 12.54 -1.57
CA ARG A 16 -15.38 11.62 -1.86
C ARG A 16 -15.67 10.79 -0.62
N ASP A 17 -16.89 10.86 -0.14
CA ASP A 17 -17.38 10.02 0.95
C ASP A 17 -17.48 8.57 0.48
N THR A 18 -16.92 7.63 1.24
CA THR A 18 -16.88 6.21 0.85
C THR A 18 -18.18 5.45 1.12
N GLU A 19 -19.06 6.00 1.95
CA GLU A 19 -20.37 5.41 2.28
C GLU A 19 -21.46 5.95 1.34
N THR A 20 -21.58 7.28 1.26
CA THR A 20 -22.63 7.95 0.48
C THR A 20 -22.27 8.14 -0.98
N GLN A 21 -20.98 8.04 -1.33
CA GLN A 21 -20.43 8.34 -2.65
C GLN A 21 -20.54 9.82 -3.06
N GLU A 22 -21.01 10.69 -2.17
CA GLU A 22 -21.10 12.13 -2.41
C GLU A 22 -19.69 12.75 -2.47
N THR A 23 -19.57 13.81 -3.26
CA THR A 23 -18.31 14.54 -3.42
C THR A 23 -18.47 15.97 -2.93
N THR A 24 -17.60 16.38 -2.03
CA THR A 24 -17.51 17.75 -1.51
C THR A 24 -16.17 18.36 -1.88
N GLN A 25 -16.10 19.68 -1.85
CA GLN A 25 -14.89 20.42 -2.17
C GLN A 25 -14.74 21.62 -1.24
N ASP A 26 -13.51 21.91 -0.83
CA ASP A 26 -13.19 23.07 0.00
C ASP A 26 -11.75 23.58 -0.27
N ILE A 27 -11.48 24.83 0.11
CA ILE A 27 -10.21 25.51 -0.14
C ILE A 27 -9.39 25.59 1.15
N TYR A 28 -8.13 25.15 1.09
CA TYR A 28 -7.21 25.13 2.22
C TYR A 28 -5.93 25.89 1.93
N ASP A 29 -5.35 26.51 2.97
CA ASP A 29 -4.06 27.20 2.89
C ASP A 29 -2.87 26.24 2.78
N GLY A 30 -3.05 24.98 3.18
CA GLY A 30 -2.03 23.95 3.08
C GLY A 30 -2.61 22.56 3.21
N VAL A 31 -1.90 21.57 2.68
CA VAL A 31 -2.27 20.15 2.72
C VAL A 31 -1.06 19.34 3.17
N MET A 32 -1.26 18.47 4.17
CA MET A 32 -0.26 17.51 4.62
C MET A 32 -0.59 16.12 4.10
N ILE A 33 0.37 15.48 3.42
CA ILE A 33 0.18 14.14 2.85
C ILE A 33 0.64 13.09 3.87
N CYS A 34 -0.33 12.40 4.47
CA CYS A 34 -0.11 11.38 5.52
C CYS A 34 -0.68 9.99 5.16
N ILE A 35 -0.69 9.64 3.87
CA ILE A 35 -1.37 8.42 3.37
C ILE A 35 -0.58 7.12 3.55
N GLY A 36 0.65 7.20 4.07
CA GLY A 36 1.58 6.07 4.12
C GLY A 36 2.08 5.62 2.73
N HIS A 37 3.13 4.80 2.70
CA HIS A 37 3.75 4.34 1.44
C HIS A 37 3.95 2.83 1.35
N HIS A 38 3.46 2.07 2.34
CA HIS A 38 3.60 0.60 2.42
C HIS A 38 2.31 -0.16 2.09
N VAL A 39 1.34 0.52 1.45
CA VAL A 39 0.02 -0.06 1.15
C VAL A 39 0.03 -0.87 -0.15
N TYR A 40 0.78 -0.43 -1.17
CA TYR A 40 0.81 -1.10 -2.46
C TYR A 40 2.03 -2.03 -2.55
N PRO A 41 1.83 -3.36 -2.63
CA PRO A 41 2.94 -4.30 -2.68
C PRO A 41 3.67 -4.22 -4.03
N ASN A 42 4.99 -4.29 -3.99
CA ASN A 42 5.81 -4.49 -5.18
C ASN A 42 6.02 -5.99 -5.37
N ILE A 43 5.29 -6.60 -6.30
CA ILE A 43 5.30 -8.04 -6.53
C ILE A 43 6.13 -8.36 -7.78
N PRO A 44 7.37 -8.86 -7.64
CA PRO A 44 8.17 -9.27 -8.78
C PRO A 44 7.66 -10.58 -9.38
N THR A 45 7.86 -10.75 -10.69
CA THR A 45 7.65 -12.03 -11.38
C THR A 45 8.98 -12.78 -11.49
N PHE A 46 8.96 -14.09 -11.23
CA PHE A 46 10.12 -14.96 -11.40
C PHE A 46 9.90 -15.91 -12.58
N PRO A 47 10.95 -16.25 -13.35
CA PRO A 47 10.85 -17.29 -14.38
C PRO A 47 10.38 -18.62 -13.77
N GLY A 48 9.30 -19.19 -14.31
CA GLY A 48 8.76 -20.48 -13.86
C GLY A 48 7.88 -20.42 -12.61
N ILE A 49 7.57 -19.23 -12.08
CA ILE A 49 6.73 -19.06 -10.89
C ILE A 49 5.35 -19.69 -11.06
N GLU A 50 4.83 -19.72 -12.29
CA GLU A 50 3.55 -20.34 -12.65
C GLU A 50 3.54 -21.86 -12.50
N LYS A 51 4.72 -22.50 -12.49
CA LYS A 51 4.88 -23.95 -12.30
C LYS A 51 5.03 -24.32 -10.82
N PHE A 52 5.27 -23.35 -9.95
CA PHE A 52 5.38 -23.57 -8.52
C PHE A 52 3.99 -23.93 -7.97
N LYS A 53 3.89 -25.10 -7.34
CA LYS A 53 2.62 -25.62 -6.80
C LYS A 53 2.32 -25.15 -5.38
N GLY A 54 3.30 -24.53 -4.71
CA GLY A 54 3.14 -23.98 -3.37
C GLY A 54 2.50 -22.60 -3.38
N LYS A 55 2.30 -22.05 -2.18
CA LYS A 55 1.74 -20.71 -2.00
C LYS A 55 2.82 -19.64 -2.26
N VAL A 56 2.46 -18.61 -3.03
CA VAL A 56 3.28 -17.40 -3.22
C VAL A 56 2.50 -16.22 -2.66
N MET A 57 3.10 -15.44 -1.77
CA MET A 57 2.46 -14.25 -1.20
C MET A 57 3.47 -13.14 -0.91
N HIS A 58 3.02 -11.88 -0.98
CA HIS A 58 3.77 -10.73 -0.51
C HIS A 58 3.50 -10.50 0.98
N THR A 59 4.49 -10.01 1.74
CA THR A 59 4.41 -9.78 3.20
C THR A 59 3.28 -8.83 3.61
N HIS A 60 2.88 -7.90 2.74
CA HIS A 60 1.66 -7.07 2.92
C HIS A 60 0.40 -7.91 3.26
N SER A 61 0.30 -9.12 2.71
CA SER A 61 -0.82 -10.04 2.94
C SER A 61 -0.56 -11.04 4.08
N LEU A 62 0.64 -11.07 4.68
CA LEU A 62 0.96 -11.93 5.82
C LEU A 62 0.29 -11.36 7.07
N LYS A 63 -0.60 -12.14 7.68
CA LYS A 63 -1.32 -11.74 8.91
C LYS A 63 -0.97 -12.59 10.12
N LYS A 64 -0.67 -13.88 9.89
CA LYS A 64 -0.27 -14.87 10.88
C LYS A 64 0.66 -15.89 10.22
N ASN A 65 1.55 -16.48 11.01
CA ASN A 65 2.51 -17.47 10.51
C ASN A 65 2.00 -18.92 10.63
N ASP A 66 0.91 -19.15 11.38
CA ASP A 66 0.34 -20.48 11.65
C ASP A 66 0.07 -21.31 10.38
N GLU A 67 -0.26 -20.65 9.26
CA GLU A 67 -0.51 -21.33 7.99
C GLU A 67 0.74 -21.94 7.32
N PHE A 68 1.93 -21.64 7.86
CA PHE A 68 3.23 -22.13 7.41
C PHE A 68 3.90 -23.09 8.39
N GLU A 69 3.20 -23.50 9.44
CA GLU A 69 3.69 -24.50 10.38
C GLU A 69 4.04 -25.81 9.64
N ASP A 70 5.15 -26.44 10.03
CA ASP A 70 5.71 -27.65 9.42
C ASP A 70 6.03 -27.57 7.91
N GLN A 71 6.11 -26.36 7.34
CA GLN A 71 6.48 -26.14 5.94
C GLN A 71 7.89 -25.58 5.79
N VAL A 72 8.53 -25.90 4.65
CA VAL A 72 9.76 -25.23 4.23
C VAL A 72 9.37 -23.97 3.46
N VAL A 73 9.67 -22.81 4.03
CA VAL A 73 9.35 -21.50 3.46
C VAL A 73 10.59 -20.81 2.95
N VAL A 74 10.48 -20.13 1.80
CA VAL A 74 11.51 -19.23 1.27
C VAL A 74 11.02 -17.80 1.39
N VAL A 75 11.77 -16.95 2.10
CA VAL A 75 11.53 -15.51 2.17
C VAL A 75 12.42 -14.79 1.17
N VAL A 76 11.83 -13.98 0.30
CA VAL A 76 12.55 -13.22 -0.72
C VAL A 76 12.61 -11.74 -0.32
N GLY A 77 13.83 -11.24 -0.09
CA GLY A 77 14.12 -9.85 0.29
C GLY A 77 14.72 -9.73 1.68
N VAL A 78 15.62 -8.75 1.85
CA VAL A 78 16.41 -8.52 3.08
C VAL A 78 16.05 -7.22 3.81
N GLY A 79 14.84 -6.70 3.56
CA GLY A 79 14.30 -5.53 4.26
C GLY A 79 13.59 -5.91 5.56
N ASN A 80 13.07 -4.91 6.28
CA ASN A 80 12.40 -5.08 7.57
C ASN A 80 11.34 -6.19 7.57
N SER A 81 10.42 -6.17 6.59
CA SER A 81 9.37 -7.18 6.49
C SER A 81 9.88 -8.58 6.17
N GLY A 82 10.98 -8.72 5.43
CA GLY A 82 11.58 -10.02 5.12
C GLY A 82 12.25 -10.62 6.34
N MET A 83 12.95 -9.81 7.12
CA MET A 83 13.58 -10.24 8.37
C MET A 83 12.55 -10.63 9.42
N ASP A 84 11.49 -9.83 9.59
CA ASP A 84 10.41 -10.09 10.55
C ASP A 84 9.54 -11.29 10.16
N ALA A 85 9.30 -11.52 8.87
CA ALA A 85 8.57 -12.70 8.40
C ALA A 85 9.35 -14.01 8.56
N ALA A 86 10.67 -13.94 8.74
CA ALA A 86 11.53 -15.12 8.86
C ALA A 86 11.73 -15.61 10.32
N VAL A 87 11.18 -14.88 11.30
CA VAL A 87 11.32 -15.17 12.74
C VAL A 87 10.02 -15.55 13.41
#